data_AF-R9KSP8-F1
#
_entry.id   AF-R9KSP8-F1
#
_cell.length_a   1.000
_cell.length_b   1.000
_cell.length_c   1.000
_cell.angle_alpha   90.00
_cell.angle_beta   90.00
_cell.angle_gamma   90.00
#
_symmetry.space_group_name_H-M   'P 1'
#
loop_
_entity.id
_entity.type
_entity.pdbx_description
1 polymer ?
#
loop_
_entity_poly.entity_id
_entity_poly.type
_entity_poly.pdbx_seq_one_letter_code
_entity_poly.pdbx_strand_id
1 'polypeptide(L)'
;MFKDRLRATRISRGFTVQAIADQLHMGLRNYQKYESGDARPTFEGLIALSDIFNVPVDFLLERDDYLSSLGVSVDVSLECPPRRPKSQKNP
;
A
#
# COMPACT_ATOMS: atom_id res chain seq x y z
N MET A 1 2.33 -3.99 -9.42
CA MET A 1 2.23 -2.53 -9.57
C MET A 1 2.11 -1.90 -8.19
N PHE A 2 2.78 -0.76 -7.94
CA PHE A 2 2.79 -0.02 -6.66
C PHE A 2 1.50 -0.11 -5.84
N LYS A 3 0.34 0.16 -6.47
CA LYS A 3 -0.99 0.12 -5.83
C LYS A 3 -1.34 -1.23 -5.21
N ASP A 4 -0.98 -2.32 -5.87
CA ASP A 4 -1.27 -3.68 -5.45
C ASP A 4 -0.29 -4.10 -4.34
N ARG A 5 0.97 -3.68 -4.43
CA ARG A 5 1.95 -3.88 -3.37
C ARG A 5 1.61 -3.10 -2.10
N LEU A 6 1.17 -1.86 -2.23
CA LEU A 6 0.69 -1.04 -1.13
C LEU A 6 -0.47 -1.72 -0.41
N ARG A 7 -1.46 -2.20 -1.18
CA ARG A 7 -2.62 -2.93 -0.66
C ARG A 7 -2.22 -4.25 0.00
N ALA A 8 -1.34 -5.03 -0.61
CA ALA A 8 -0.84 -6.29 -0.05
C ALA A 8 -0.14 -6.04 1.29
N THR A 9 0.74 -5.02 1.33
CA THR A 9 1.46 -4.62 2.54
C THR A 9 0.49 -4.23 3.66
N ARG A 10 -0.52 -3.40 3.37
CA ARG A 10 -1.53 -3.03 4.35
C ARG A 10 -2.24 -4.25 4.94
N ILE A 11 -2.64 -5.19 4.07
CA ILE A 11 -3.36 -6.40 4.48
C ILE A 11 -2.44 -7.32 5.29
N SER A 12 -1.21 -7.54 4.85
CA SER A 12 -0.20 -8.35 5.54
C SER A 12 0.12 -7.80 6.93
N ARG A 13 0.07 -6.47 7.11
CA ARG A 13 0.26 -5.81 8.42
C ARG A 13 -1.04 -5.72 9.24
N GLY A 14 -2.18 -6.20 8.73
CA GLY A 14 -3.45 -6.22 9.46
C GLY A 14 -4.14 -4.86 9.59
N PHE A 15 -3.74 -3.86 8.79
CA PHE A 15 -4.33 -2.53 8.89
C PHE A 15 -5.61 -2.38 8.05
N THR A 16 -6.57 -1.63 8.57
CA THR A 16 -7.74 -1.20 7.80
C THR A 16 -7.40 0.03 6.96
N VAL A 17 -8.16 0.25 5.89
CA VAL A 17 -8.01 1.45 5.03
C VAL A 17 -8.25 2.73 5.85
N GLN A 18 -9.18 2.69 6.81
CA GLN A 18 -9.46 3.80 7.72
C GLN A 18 -8.28 4.08 8.66
N ALA A 19 -7.70 3.03 9.27
CA ALA A 19 -6.57 3.18 10.18
C ALA A 19 -5.36 3.86 9.53
N ILE A 20 -5.07 3.56 8.25
CA ILE A 20 -3.98 4.22 7.53
C ILE A 20 -4.34 5.66 7.16
N ALA A 21 -5.58 5.91 6.74
CA ALA A 21 -6.03 7.26 6.45
C ALA A 21 -5.94 8.16 7.70
N ASP A 22 -6.31 7.65 8.87
CA ASP A 22 -6.22 8.35 10.15
C ASP A 22 -4.77 8.65 10.54
N GLN A 23 -3.87 7.67 10.41
CA GLN A 23 -2.43 7.84 10.68
C GLN A 23 -1.76 8.83 9.72
N LEU A 24 -2.21 8.90 8.47
CA LEU A 24 -1.76 9.87 7.48
C LEU A 24 -2.46 11.22 7.59
N HIS A 25 -3.37 11.40 8.55
CA HIS A 25 -4.20 12.59 8.72
C HIS A 25 -4.91 13.01 7.43
N MET A 26 -5.42 12.04 6.67
CA MET A 26 -6.08 12.27 5.39
C MET A 26 -7.46 11.62 5.32
N GLY A 27 -8.30 12.08 4.40
CA GLY A 27 -9.60 11.46 4.18
C GLY A 27 -9.49 10.04 3.61
N LEU A 28 -10.35 9.12 4.07
CA LEU A 28 -10.44 7.72 3.63
C LEU A 28 -10.39 7.57 2.09
N ARG A 29 -11.16 8.41 1.38
CA ARG A 29 -11.25 8.38 -0.08
C ARG A 29 -9.92 8.73 -0.75
N ASN A 30 -9.09 9.56 -0.14
CA ASN A 30 -7.77 9.89 -0.69
C ASN A 30 -6.82 8.70 -0.58
N TYR A 31 -6.78 8.02 0.57
CA TYR A 31 -5.98 6.81 0.72
C TYR A 31 -6.46 5.67 -0.22
N GLN A 32 -7.78 5.50 -0.38
CA GLN A 32 -8.33 4.54 -1.34
C GLN A 32 -7.87 4.79 -2.79
N LYS A 33 -7.63 6.05 -3.18
CA LYS A 33 -7.09 6.38 -4.51
C LYS A 33 -5.67 5.86 -4.70
N TYR A 34 -4.88 5.74 -3.62
CA TYR A 34 -3.55 5.15 -3.70
C TYR A 34 -3.64 3.65 -4.00
N GLU A 35 -4.53 2.93 -3.31
CA GLU A 35 -4.74 1.49 -3.57
C GLU A 35 -5.47 1.21 -4.90
N SER A 36 -6.26 2.14 -5.43
CA SER A 36 -6.85 2.01 -6.78
C SER A 36 -5.87 2.36 -7.89
N GLY A 37 -4.83 3.14 -7.59
CA GLY A 37 -3.88 3.69 -8.55
C GLY A 37 -4.37 4.98 -9.23
N ASP A 38 -5.48 5.56 -8.76
CA ASP A 38 -6.02 6.83 -9.28
C ASP A 38 -5.22 8.05 -8.79
N ALA A 39 -4.42 7.88 -7.73
CA ALA A 39 -3.49 8.89 -7.24
C ALA A 39 -2.22 8.24 -6.71
N ARG A 40 -1.16 9.04 -6.57
CA ARG A 40 0.08 8.63 -5.91
C ARG A 40 0.28 9.42 -4.62
N PRO A 41 0.93 8.83 -3.59
CA PRO A 41 1.34 9.56 -2.41
C PRO A 41 2.37 10.64 -2.79
N THR A 42 2.40 11.71 -2.01
CA THR A 42 3.49 12.67 -2.04
C THR A 42 4.78 12.03 -1.54
N PHE A 43 5.91 12.71 -1.69
CA PHE A 43 7.17 12.26 -1.12
C PHE A 43 7.07 12.02 0.39
N GLU A 44 6.51 12.97 1.13
CA GLU A 44 6.25 12.82 2.58
C GLU A 44 5.30 11.67 2.90
N GLY A 45 4.24 11.49 2.09
CA GLY A 45 3.31 10.39 2.26
C GLY A 45 3.96 9.03 2.03
N LEU A 46 4.94 8.95 1.14
CA LEU A 46 5.69 7.73 0.86
C LEU A 46 6.58 7.34 2.05
N ILE A 47 7.25 8.33 2.66
CA ILE A 47 8.05 8.14 3.89
C ILE A 47 7.14 7.67 5.02
N ALA A 48 6.03 8.37 5.26
CA ALA A 48 5.08 8.01 6.30
C ALA A 48 4.52 6.58 6.11
N LEU A 49 4.22 6.18 4.88
CA LEU A 49 3.77 4.80 4.59
C LEU A 49 4.86 3.77 4.89
N SER A 50 6.12 4.06 4.57
CA SER A 50 7.27 3.23 4.91
C SER A 50 7.39 3.03 6.43
N ASP A 51 7.26 4.11 7.19
CA ASP A 51 7.35 4.08 8.65
C ASP A 51 6.17 3.33 9.28
N ILE A 52 4.94 3.59 8.83
CA ILE A 52 3.71 2.95 9.34
C ILE A 52 3.74 1.44 9.07
N PHE A 53 4.19 1.02 7.87
CA PHE A 53 4.24 -0.39 7.51
C PHE A 53 5.52 -1.08 7.93
N ASN A 54 6.51 -0.34 8.45
CA ASN A 54 7.83 -0.83 8.77
C ASN A 54 8.44 -1.62 7.60
N VAL A 55 8.51 -0.99 6.43
CA VAL A 55 9.12 -1.54 5.20
C VAL A 55 9.89 -0.46 4.47
N PRO A 56 10.97 -0.77 3.73
CA PRO A 56 11.67 0.21 2.92
C PRO A 56 10.75 0.86 1.88
N VAL A 57 10.93 2.16 1.64
CA VAL A 57 10.27 2.86 0.53
C VAL A 57 10.50 2.15 -0.81
N ASP A 58 11.72 1.69 -1.04
CA ASP A 58 12.10 0.95 -2.26
C ASP A 58 11.30 -0.34 -2.44
N PHE A 59 10.89 -0.98 -1.34
CA PHE A 59 10.00 -2.13 -1.41
C PHE A 59 8.65 -1.71 -1.97
N LEU A 60 8.04 -0.64 -1.44
CA LEU A 60 6.77 -0.13 -1.97
C LEU A 60 6.87 0.27 -3.45
N LEU A 61 8.01 0.83 -3.86
CA LEU A 61 8.31 1.25 -5.23
C LEU A 61 8.68 0.11 -6.19
N GLU A 62 8.61 -1.15 -5.76
CA GLU A 62 8.88 -2.33 -6.60
C GLU A 62 10.34 -2.46 -7.07
N ARG A 63 11.29 -1.94 -6.28
CA ARG A 63 12.74 -2.02 -6.55
C ARG A 63 13.37 -3.27 -5.92
N ASP A 64 12.79 -4.44 -6.19
CA ASP A 64 13.21 -5.71 -5.56
C ASP A 64 14.66 -6.09 -5.91
N ASP A 65 15.07 -5.87 -7.17
CA ASP A 65 16.44 -6.15 -7.61
C ASP A 65 17.47 -5.31 -6.83
N TYR A 66 17.13 -4.05 -6.54
CA TYR A 66 17.97 -3.14 -5.77
C TYR A 66 18.08 -3.60 -4.31
N LEU A 67 16.94 -3.93 -3.67
CA LEU A 67 16.94 -4.46 -2.31
C LEU A 67 17.72 -5.77 -2.20
N SER A 68 17.56 -6.65 -3.19
CA SER A 68 18.28 -7.92 -3.28
C SER A 68 19.79 -7.70 -3.41
N SER A 69 20.21 -6.73 -4.21
CA SER A 69 21.63 -6.38 -4.35
C SER A 69 22.27 -5.87 -3.05
N LEU A 70 21.46 -5.29 -2.15
CA LEU A 70 21.87 -4.83 -0.82
C LEU A 70 21.71 -5.91 0.27
N GLY A 71 21.20 -7.10 -0.08
CA GLY A 71 20.91 -8.15 0.90
C GLY A 71 19.72 -7.85 1.82
N VAL A 72 18.81 -6.96 1.43
CA VAL A 72 17.63 -6.58 2.21
C VAL A 72 16.45 -7.49 1.84
N SER A 73 15.90 -8.17 2.83
CA SER A 73 14.67 -8.98 2.69
C SER A 73 13.52 -8.36 3.48
N VAL A 74 12.31 -8.40 2.94
CA VAL A 74 11.09 -7.90 3.59
C VAL A 74 10.14 -9.08 3.88
N ASP A 75 9.54 -9.10 5.07
CA ASP A 75 8.68 -10.17 5.59
C ASP A 75 7.21 -10.07 5.16
N VAL A 76 6.91 -9.27 4.14
CA VAL A 76 5.54 -8.97 3.71
C VAL A 76 5.06 -9.95 2.65
N SER A 77 3.89 -10.56 2.88
CA SER A 77 3.23 -11.38 1.87
C SER A 77 2.60 -10.49 0.78
N LEU A 78 2.91 -10.80 -0.47
CA LEU A 78 2.34 -10.12 -1.64
C LEU A 78 0.99 -10.71 -2.08
N GLU A 79 0.46 -11.68 -1.34
CA GLU A 79 -0.86 -12.26 -1.62
C GLU A 79 -1.96 -11.23 -1.34
N CYS A 80 -2.52 -10.68 -2.41
CA CYS A 80 -3.67 -9.79 -2.34
C CYS A 80 -4.96 -10.62 -2.49
N PRO A 81 -5.86 -10.65 -1.49
CA PRO A 81 -7.19 -11.19 -1.70
C PRO A 81 -7.87 -10.44 -2.86
N PRO A 82 -8.67 -11.15 -3.70
CA PRO A 82 -9.36 -10.51 -4.81
C PRO A 82 -10.18 -9.33 -4.30
N ARG A 83 -10.16 -8.22 -5.04
CA ARG A 83 -11.05 -7.09 -4.74
C ARG A 83 -12.47 -7.63 -4.78
N ARG A 84 -13.27 -7.40 -3.74
CA ARG A 84 -14.70 -7.78 -3.81
C ARG A 84 -15.26 -7.21 -5.11
N PRO A 85 -15.94 -8.02 -5.93
CA PRO A 85 -16.55 -7.53 -7.15
C PRO A 85 -17.47 -6.36 -6.80
N LYS A 86 -17.46 -5.31 -7.63
CA LYS A 86 -18.40 -4.20 -7.46
C LYS A 86 -19.80 -4.81 -7.51
N SER A 87 -20.59 -4.63 -6.46
CA SER A 87 -22.02 -4.95 -6.50
C SER A 87 -22.60 -4.23 -7.72
N GLN A 88 -23.03 -5.00 -8.72
CA GLN A 88 -23.76 -4.45 -9.85
C GLN A 88 -25.03 -3.84 -9.25
N LYS A 89 -25.12 -2.52 -9.24
CA LYS A 89 -26.41 -1.87 -9.01
C LYS A 89 -27.29 -2.32 -10.17
N ASN A 90 -28.26 -3.19 -9.88
CA ASN A 90 -29.30 -3.52 -10.83
C ASN A 90 -30.02 -2.22 -11.24
N PRO A 91 -30.36 -2.07 -12.54
CA PRO A 91 -30.99 -0.87 -13.08
C PRO A 91 -32.33 -0.55 -12.40
#